data_AF-A0A1L8CRB0-F1
#
_entry.id   AF-A0A1L8CRB0-F1
#
_cell.length_a   1.000
_cell.length_b   1.000
_cell.length_c   1.000
_cell.angle_alpha   90.00
_cell.angle_beta   90.00
_cell.angle_gamma   90.00
#
_symmetry.space_group_name_H-M   'P 1'
#
loop_
_entity.id
_entity.type
_entity.pdbx_description
1 polymer ?
#
loop_
_entity_poly.entity_id
_entity_poly.type
_entity_poly.pdbx_seq_one_letter_code
_entity_poly.pdbx_strand_id
1 'polypeptide(L)'
;MNRFNTMALIHLVLLALALAGCAPKSHTPPAVKQNKQKLSATVNKSYDITWETLFRYAGSSFFTIERFDKSSGLMILSFGSSNAHEYIDCGNINDRSVERKYAGPYTSYLEQFAGAKLQGSMSIAVTEISPKKTSIRVNGKYKFATKLTRPTLLTFDSGSSATISVLKEDTKTGDLDTQTCHSTYKAENKIMQVIASLK
;
A
#
# COMPACT_ATOMS: atom_id res chain seq x y z
N MET A 1 44.21 29.29 39.87
CA MET A 1 42.95 29.10 39.12
C MET A 1 42.85 27.64 38.70
N ASN A 2 41.78 26.99 39.14
CA ASN A 2 41.74 25.59 39.55
C ASN A 2 41.68 24.58 38.39
N ARG A 3 42.73 23.76 38.23
CA ARG A 3 42.72 22.56 37.37
C ARG A 3 41.57 21.59 37.72
N PHE A 4 41.08 21.64 38.97
CA PHE A 4 39.89 20.91 39.43
C PHE A 4 38.58 21.38 38.77
N ASN A 5 38.40 22.68 38.49
CA ASN A 5 37.18 23.18 37.85
C ASN A 5 37.10 22.81 36.36
N THR A 6 38.24 22.74 35.67
CA THR A 6 38.31 22.31 34.27
C THR A 6 38.00 20.83 34.09
N MET A 7 38.40 19.96 35.02
CA MET A 7 38.13 18.52 34.92
C MET A 7 36.64 18.21 35.15
N ALA A 8 36.01 18.90 36.11
CA ALA A 8 34.57 18.80 36.37
C ALA A 8 33.72 19.30 35.20
N LEU A 9 34.12 20.40 34.54
CA LEU A 9 33.43 20.90 33.34
C LEU A 9 33.50 19.92 32.17
N ILE A 10 34.66 19.28 31.95
CA ILE A 10 34.84 18.29 30.88
C ILE A 10 33.95 17.06 31.13
N HIS A 11 33.84 16.61 32.39
CA HIS A 11 32.95 15.49 32.75
C HIS A 11 31.47 15.85 32.58
N LEU A 12 31.07 17.09 32.92
CA LEU A 12 29.70 17.56 32.73
C LEU A 12 29.31 17.66 31.24
N VAL A 13 30.25 18.10 30.39
CA VAL A 13 30.05 18.16 28.94
C VAL A 13 29.99 16.76 28.33
N LEU A 14 30.87 15.83 28.71
CA LEU A 14 30.83 14.43 28.26
C LEU A 14 29.53 13.71 28.69
N LEU A 15 29.02 14.00 29.89
CA LEU A 15 27.75 13.45 30.37
C LEU A 15 26.54 14.04 29.62
N ALA A 16 26.58 15.34 29.25
CA ALA A 16 25.53 15.98 28.46
C ALA A 16 25.50 15.47 27.00
N LEU A 17 26.65 15.14 26.41
CA LEU A 17 26.74 14.50 25.09
C LEU A 17 26.23 13.05 25.10
N ALA A 18 26.38 12.34 26.22
CA ALA A 18 25.87 10.97 26.37
C ALA A 18 24.34 10.88 26.45
N LEU A 19 23.64 11.97 26.81
CA LEU A 19 22.18 12.03 26.91
C LEU A 19 21.48 12.42 25.59
N ALA A 20 22.23 12.76 24.54
CA ALA A 20 21.65 13.17 23.24
C ALA A 20 21.21 11.99 22.34
N GLY A 21 21.37 10.75 22.79
CA GLY A 21 21.19 9.55 21.98
C GLY A 21 19.92 8.76 22.29
N CYS A 22 18.76 9.23 21.84
CA CYS A 22 17.60 8.38 21.53
C CYS A 22 16.56 9.24 20.81
N ALA A 23 16.66 9.33 19.48
CA ALA A 23 15.59 9.90 18.68
C ALA A 23 14.53 8.81 18.49
N PRO A 24 13.32 8.94 19.08
CA PRO A 24 12.34 7.87 19.03
C PRO A 24 11.78 7.73 17.61
N LYS A 25 11.83 6.51 17.08
CA LYS A 25 11.06 6.08 15.91
C LYS A 25 9.63 5.83 16.37
N SER A 26 8.65 6.50 15.78
CA SER A 26 7.23 6.29 16.11
C SER A 26 6.43 5.90 14.87
N HIS A 27 5.46 5.02 15.07
CA HIS A 27 4.54 4.55 14.05
C HIS A 27 3.11 4.93 14.42
N THR A 28 2.29 5.20 13.40
CA THR A 28 0.84 5.40 13.57
C THR A 28 0.13 4.48 12.58
N PRO A 29 -0.65 3.50 13.06
CA PRO A 29 -1.37 2.58 12.18
C PRO A 29 -2.40 3.34 11.33
N PRO A 30 -2.76 2.80 10.16
CA PRO A 30 -3.75 3.44 9.33
C PRO A 30 -5.11 3.40 10.03
N ALA A 31 -5.95 4.40 9.77
CA ALA A 31 -7.30 4.44 10.31
C ALA A 31 -8.06 3.15 9.90
N VAL A 32 -8.76 2.53 10.85
CA VAL A 32 -9.55 1.32 10.55
C VAL A 32 -10.70 1.70 9.62
N LYS A 33 -10.52 1.51 8.31
CA LYS A 33 -11.58 1.72 7.33
C LYS A 33 -12.45 0.46 7.29
N GLN A 34 -13.59 0.48 7.98
CA GLN A 34 -14.58 -0.60 7.98
C GLN A 34 -15.38 -0.71 6.67
N ASN A 35 -15.12 0.15 5.67
CA ASN A 35 -15.95 0.20 4.49
C ASN A 35 -15.51 -0.85 3.46
N LYS A 36 -16.18 -2.02 3.48
CA LYS A 36 -16.11 -2.99 2.38
C LYS A 36 -16.69 -2.33 1.13
N GLN A 37 -15.83 -1.79 0.28
CA GLN A 37 -16.27 -1.18 -0.97
C GLN A 37 -16.96 -2.23 -1.84
N LYS A 38 -18.11 -1.88 -2.44
CA LYS A 38 -18.80 -2.77 -3.37
C LYS A 38 -18.04 -2.84 -4.69
N LEU A 39 -17.25 -3.90 -4.88
CA LEU A 39 -16.48 -4.15 -6.10
C LEU A 39 -17.27 -4.98 -7.14
N SER A 40 -18.59 -4.76 -7.17
CA SER A 40 -19.47 -5.36 -8.16
C SER A 40 -20.60 -4.41 -8.52
N ALA A 41 -21.03 -4.48 -9.78
CA ALA A 41 -22.14 -3.67 -10.28
C ALA A 41 -22.88 -4.41 -11.39
N THR A 42 -24.14 -4.03 -11.57
CA THR A 42 -24.95 -4.46 -12.70
C THR A 42 -25.30 -3.22 -13.51
N VAL A 43 -25.20 -3.33 -14.84
CA VAL A 43 -25.47 -2.25 -15.79
C VAL A 43 -26.54 -2.69 -16.78
N ASN A 44 -27.33 -1.74 -17.27
CA ASN A 44 -28.36 -1.98 -18.29
C ASN A 44 -27.79 -1.83 -19.70
N LYS A 45 -26.71 -2.57 -19.97
CA LYS A 45 -26.02 -2.66 -21.26
C LYS A 45 -25.76 -4.12 -21.62
N SER A 46 -25.67 -4.40 -22.92
CA SER A 46 -25.29 -5.72 -23.41
C SER A 46 -23.86 -6.07 -22.98
N TYR A 47 -23.57 -7.37 -23.03
CA TYR A 47 -22.24 -7.89 -22.75
C TYR A 47 -21.18 -7.22 -23.63
N ASP A 48 -21.41 -7.14 -24.94
CA ASP A 48 -20.46 -6.57 -25.90
C ASP A 48 -20.14 -5.10 -25.62
N ILE A 49 -21.15 -4.26 -25.38
CA ILE A 49 -20.95 -2.84 -25.08
C ILE A 49 -20.15 -2.68 -23.78
N THR A 50 -20.49 -3.47 -22.77
CA THR A 50 -19.81 -3.45 -21.47
C THR A 50 -18.35 -3.87 -21.61
N TRP A 51 -18.11 -4.99 -22.31
CA TRP A 51 -16.78 -5.55 -22.56
C TRP A 51 -15.90 -4.56 -23.33
N GLU A 52 -16.38 -4.02 -24.45
CA GLU A 52 -15.63 -3.07 -25.27
C GLU A 52 -15.30 -1.80 -24.50
N THR A 53 -16.23 -1.31 -23.67
CA THR A 53 -15.99 -0.12 -22.85
C THR A 53 -14.87 -0.37 -21.83
N LEU A 54 -14.91 -1.50 -21.13
CA LEU A 54 -13.86 -1.87 -20.17
C LEU A 54 -12.52 -2.10 -20.86
N PHE A 55 -12.50 -2.78 -22.00
CA PHE A 55 -11.29 -3.05 -22.78
C PHE A 55 -10.64 -1.76 -23.29
N ARG A 56 -11.41 -0.85 -23.90
CA ARG A 56 -10.90 0.45 -24.35
C ARG A 56 -10.37 1.29 -23.20
N TYR A 57 -11.07 1.30 -22.07
CA TYR A 57 -10.60 2.01 -20.88
C TYR A 57 -9.28 1.42 -20.38
N ALA A 58 -9.21 0.09 -20.21
CA ALA A 58 -8.00 -0.58 -19.75
C ALA A 58 -6.80 -0.22 -20.65
N GLY A 59 -6.96 -0.33 -21.98
CA GLY A 59 -5.91 -0.03 -22.96
C GLY A 59 -5.52 1.45 -23.08
N SER A 60 -6.31 2.38 -22.55
CA SER A 60 -5.99 3.83 -22.54
C SER A 60 -5.61 4.38 -21.16
N SER A 61 -5.56 3.50 -20.16
CA SER A 61 -5.27 3.85 -18.78
C SER A 61 -3.83 3.50 -18.38
N PHE A 62 -3.50 3.66 -17.09
CA PHE A 62 -2.20 3.24 -16.54
C PHE A 62 -2.09 1.71 -16.35
N PHE A 63 -3.18 0.96 -16.58
CA PHE A 63 -3.17 -0.49 -16.51
C PHE A 63 -2.49 -1.10 -17.74
N THR A 64 -1.77 -2.19 -17.53
CA THR A 64 -1.33 -3.07 -18.63
C THR A 64 -2.29 -4.26 -18.71
N ILE A 65 -2.78 -4.59 -19.90
CA ILE A 65 -3.61 -5.78 -20.11
C ILE A 65 -2.69 -7.00 -20.21
N GLU A 66 -2.75 -7.88 -19.22
CA GLU A 66 -1.92 -9.10 -19.16
C GLU A 66 -2.58 -10.26 -19.91
N ARG A 67 -3.89 -10.40 -19.70
CA ARG A 67 -4.70 -11.45 -20.33
C ARG A 67 -6.12 -10.95 -20.47
N PHE A 68 -6.76 -11.31 -21.57
CA PHE A 68 -8.19 -11.15 -21.72
C PHE A 68 -8.75 -12.33 -22.51
N ASP A 69 -9.98 -12.70 -22.20
CA ASP A 69 -10.74 -13.68 -22.95
C ASP A 69 -12.21 -13.24 -22.96
N LYS A 70 -12.65 -12.73 -24.12
CA LYS A 70 -14.02 -12.25 -24.33
C LYS A 70 -15.03 -13.38 -24.23
N SER A 71 -14.66 -14.64 -24.46
CA SER A 71 -15.61 -15.75 -24.36
C SER A 71 -15.94 -16.10 -22.91
N SER A 72 -14.94 -16.04 -22.01
CA SER A 72 -15.14 -16.28 -20.57
C SER A 72 -15.50 -15.02 -19.78
N GLY A 73 -15.39 -13.83 -20.37
CA GLY A 73 -15.63 -12.57 -19.69
C GLY A 73 -14.56 -12.21 -18.67
N LEU A 74 -13.34 -12.76 -18.82
CA LEU A 74 -12.24 -12.51 -17.92
C LEU A 74 -11.23 -11.54 -18.51
N MET A 75 -10.89 -10.49 -17.77
CA MET A 75 -9.79 -9.58 -18.07
C MET A 75 -8.89 -9.43 -16.85
N ILE A 76 -7.59 -9.68 -17.04
CA ILE A 76 -6.55 -9.53 -16.03
C ILE A 76 -5.67 -8.34 -16.44
N LEU A 77 -5.57 -7.39 -15.52
CA LEU A 77 -4.73 -6.21 -15.65
C LEU A 77 -3.58 -6.29 -14.64
N SER A 78 -2.47 -5.66 -14.95
CA SER A 78 -1.42 -5.34 -13.99
C SER A 78 -1.26 -3.83 -13.83
N PHE A 79 -0.73 -3.44 -12.69
CA PHE A 79 -0.30 -2.08 -12.42
C PHE A 79 0.90 -2.10 -11.46
N GLY A 80 1.76 -1.11 -11.57
CA GLY A 80 2.84 -0.85 -10.62
C GLY A 80 2.86 0.61 -10.26
N SER A 81 3.49 0.96 -9.15
CA SER A 81 3.66 2.36 -8.75
C SER A 81 4.95 2.54 -7.99
N SER A 82 5.64 3.65 -8.26
CA SER A 82 6.68 4.23 -7.39
C SER A 82 6.12 5.10 -6.28
N ASN A 83 4.78 5.19 -6.19
CA ASN A 83 4.01 5.87 -5.15
C ASN A 83 3.04 4.86 -4.52
N ALA A 84 3.57 3.83 -3.84
CA ALA A 84 2.75 2.76 -3.27
C ALA A 84 1.72 3.27 -2.25
N HIS A 85 2.00 4.37 -1.57
CA HIS A 85 1.09 5.01 -0.60
C HIS A 85 -0.27 5.41 -1.19
N GLU A 86 -0.37 5.60 -2.51
CA GLU A 86 -1.63 5.92 -3.15
C GLU A 86 -2.56 4.70 -3.30
N TYR A 87 -2.00 3.49 -3.26
CA TYR A 87 -2.67 2.22 -3.51
C TYR A 87 -2.78 1.35 -2.26
N ILE A 88 -1.81 1.47 -1.35
CA ILE A 88 -1.73 0.74 -0.09
C ILE A 88 -1.51 1.74 1.05
N ASP A 89 -2.35 1.64 2.07
CA ASP A 89 -2.19 2.37 3.32
C ASP A 89 -1.64 1.44 4.40
N CYS A 90 -0.41 1.72 4.86
CA CYS A 90 0.24 1.07 6.00
C CYS A 90 0.36 2.03 7.20
N GLY A 91 -0.30 3.19 7.17
CA GLY A 91 -0.15 4.25 8.16
C GLY A 91 1.12 5.06 7.96
N ASN A 92 1.48 5.82 8.99
CA ASN A 92 2.59 6.78 8.97
C ASN A 92 3.73 6.35 9.88
N ILE A 93 4.92 6.83 9.55
CA ILE A 93 6.13 6.69 10.35
C ILE A 93 6.78 8.06 10.55
N ASN A 94 7.38 8.24 11.71
CA ASN A 94 8.29 9.33 12.01
C ASN A 94 9.61 8.71 12.48
N ASP A 95 10.58 8.68 11.59
CA ASP A 95 11.95 8.26 11.85
C ASP A 95 12.81 9.52 12.02
N ARG A 96 13.35 9.69 13.22
CA ARG A 96 14.24 10.80 13.59
C ARG A 96 15.67 10.34 13.82
N SER A 97 15.99 9.10 13.42
CA SER A 97 17.35 8.56 13.54
C SER A 97 18.35 9.42 12.77
N VAL A 98 19.61 9.37 13.20
CA VAL A 98 20.69 10.15 12.58
C VAL A 98 20.86 9.77 11.11
N GLU A 99 20.68 8.48 10.79
CA GLU A 99 20.83 7.93 9.44
C GLU A 99 19.61 8.17 8.55
N ARG A 100 18.40 8.24 9.14
CA ARG A 100 17.14 8.33 8.39
C ARG A 100 16.22 9.35 9.07
N LYS A 101 16.11 10.53 8.45
CA LYS A 101 15.12 11.55 8.84
C LYS A 101 13.95 11.52 7.87
N TYR A 102 12.80 11.05 8.32
CA TYR A 102 11.59 10.94 7.51
C TYR A 102 10.33 11.01 8.35
N ALA A 103 9.33 11.76 7.90
CA ALA A 103 7.99 11.77 8.48
C ALA A 103 6.95 11.71 7.36
N GLY A 104 6.08 10.71 7.38
CA GLY A 104 5.06 10.53 6.34
C GLY A 104 4.58 9.08 6.19
N PRO A 105 3.98 8.72 5.04
CA PRO A 105 3.49 7.38 4.78
C PRO A 105 4.60 6.33 4.89
N TYR A 106 4.31 5.21 5.55
CA TYR A 106 5.30 4.15 5.75
C TYR A 106 5.68 3.43 4.46
N THR A 107 4.74 3.28 3.53
CA THR A 107 5.01 2.70 2.21
C THR A 107 6.07 3.52 1.46
N SER A 108 5.95 4.84 1.47
CA SER A 108 6.95 5.74 0.89
C SER A 108 8.31 5.66 1.61
N TYR A 109 8.34 5.53 2.94
CA TYR A 109 9.58 5.26 3.68
C TYR A 109 10.24 3.95 3.19
N LEU A 110 9.46 2.88 3.01
CA LEU A 110 9.99 1.61 2.52
C LEU A 110 10.43 1.68 1.04
N GLU A 111 9.75 2.44 0.20
CA GLU A 111 10.20 2.69 -1.18
C GLU A 111 11.56 3.39 -1.19
N GLN A 112 11.72 4.43 -0.37
CA GLN A 112 12.93 5.24 -0.29
C GLN A 112 14.12 4.50 0.34
N PHE A 113 13.91 3.82 1.47
CA PHE A 113 15.01 3.28 2.29
C PHE A 113 15.14 1.75 2.24
N ALA A 114 14.15 1.04 1.67
CA ALA A 114 14.15 -0.42 1.59
C ALA A 114 14.07 -0.96 0.15
N GLY A 115 14.05 -0.07 -0.85
CA GLY A 115 13.85 -0.42 -2.25
C GLY A 115 12.52 -1.13 -2.49
N ALA A 116 11.49 -0.81 -1.70
CA ALA A 116 10.21 -1.49 -1.79
C ALA A 116 9.53 -1.21 -3.13
N LYS A 117 8.77 -2.19 -3.63
CA LYS A 117 8.07 -2.09 -4.90
C LYS A 117 6.67 -2.65 -4.79
N LEU A 118 5.70 -1.89 -5.30
CA LEU A 118 4.33 -2.33 -5.46
C LEU A 118 4.12 -2.98 -6.82
N GLN A 119 3.57 -4.20 -6.80
CA GLN A 119 2.98 -4.86 -7.95
C GLN A 119 1.52 -5.18 -7.65
N GLY A 120 0.63 -4.68 -8.49
CA GLY A 120 -0.80 -4.91 -8.41
C GLY A 120 -1.30 -5.71 -9.60
N SER A 121 -2.34 -6.51 -9.37
CA SER A 121 -3.10 -7.16 -10.43
C SER A 121 -4.59 -6.96 -10.19
N MET A 122 -5.34 -6.67 -11.24
CA MET A 122 -6.79 -6.52 -11.21
C MET A 122 -7.44 -7.62 -12.03
N SER A 123 -8.37 -8.36 -11.45
CA SER A 123 -9.25 -9.28 -12.16
C SER A 123 -10.62 -8.64 -12.35
N ILE A 124 -11.08 -8.60 -13.60
CA ILE A 124 -12.40 -8.12 -13.99
C ILE A 124 -13.14 -9.28 -14.62
N ALA A 125 -14.30 -9.62 -14.04
CA ALA A 125 -15.21 -10.62 -14.57
C ALA A 125 -16.49 -9.93 -15.06
N VAL A 126 -16.86 -10.19 -16.31
CA VAL A 126 -18.07 -9.68 -16.97
C VAL A 126 -18.98 -10.87 -17.24
N THR A 127 -20.26 -10.77 -16.87
CA THR A 127 -21.22 -11.87 -17.02
C THR A 127 -22.52 -11.34 -17.58
N GLU A 128 -22.97 -11.89 -18.70
CA GLU A 128 -24.29 -11.59 -19.24
C GLU A 128 -25.39 -12.15 -18.30
N ILE A 129 -26.34 -11.30 -17.92
CA ILE A 129 -27.54 -11.70 -17.18
C ILE A 129 -28.72 -11.84 -18.16
N SER A 130 -28.81 -10.91 -19.12
CA SER A 130 -29.77 -10.93 -20.23
C SER A 130 -29.22 -10.07 -21.38
N PRO A 131 -29.84 -10.07 -22.58
CA PRO A 131 -29.30 -9.36 -23.75
C PRO A 131 -28.99 -7.86 -23.56
N LYS A 132 -29.60 -7.22 -22.54
CA LYS A 132 -29.39 -5.81 -22.21
C LYS A 132 -28.94 -5.59 -20.77
N LYS A 133 -28.48 -6.63 -20.08
CA LYS A 133 -28.12 -6.55 -18.65
C LYS A 133 -26.87 -7.38 -18.38
N THR A 134 -25.88 -6.73 -17.79
CA THR A 134 -24.56 -7.32 -17.56
C THR A 134 -24.10 -7.08 -16.13
N SER A 135 -23.53 -8.11 -15.50
CA SER A 135 -22.85 -8.04 -14.20
C SER A 135 -21.36 -7.84 -14.40
N ILE A 136 -20.74 -7.01 -13.57
CA ILE A 136 -19.30 -6.80 -13.53
C ILE A 136 -18.82 -7.00 -12.09
N ARG A 137 -17.75 -7.77 -11.90
CA ARG A 137 -17.03 -7.93 -10.63
C ARG A 137 -15.57 -7.56 -10.82
N VAL A 138 -15.03 -6.85 -9.85
CA VAL A 138 -13.65 -6.37 -9.81
C VAL A 138 -12.97 -6.92 -8.56
N ASN A 139 -11.73 -7.39 -8.69
CA ASN A 139 -10.92 -7.80 -7.54
C ASN A 139 -9.45 -7.44 -7.78
N GLY A 140 -8.88 -6.63 -6.91
CA GLY A 140 -7.47 -6.28 -6.89
C GLY A 140 -6.69 -7.23 -5.98
N LYS A 141 -5.46 -7.52 -6.38
CA LYS A 141 -4.47 -8.25 -5.59
C LYS A 141 -3.19 -7.43 -5.55
N TYR A 142 -2.66 -7.25 -4.36
CA TYR A 142 -1.52 -6.41 -4.07
C TYR A 142 -0.36 -7.26 -3.61
N LYS A 143 0.83 -6.98 -4.15
CA LYS A 143 2.12 -7.54 -3.74
C LYS A 143 3.08 -6.40 -3.46
N PHE A 144 3.48 -6.24 -2.20
CA PHE A 144 4.41 -5.20 -1.77
C PHE A 144 5.65 -5.85 -1.17
N ALA A 145 6.75 -5.82 -1.92
CA ALA A 145 8.00 -6.46 -1.53
C ALA A 145 8.97 -5.45 -0.91
N THR A 146 9.61 -5.79 0.20
CA THR A 146 10.59 -4.95 0.91
C THR A 146 11.58 -5.82 1.71
N LYS A 147 12.82 -5.35 1.87
CA LYS A 147 13.84 -6.08 2.65
C LYS A 147 13.80 -5.79 4.15
N LEU A 148 13.06 -4.77 4.58
CA LEU A 148 13.03 -4.31 5.98
C LEU A 148 11.87 -4.88 6.82
N THR A 149 11.02 -5.73 6.26
CA THR A 149 9.88 -6.33 6.97
C THR A 149 9.93 -7.84 6.96
N ARG A 150 9.26 -8.49 7.92
CA ARG A 150 8.96 -9.93 7.86
C ARG A 150 7.44 -10.12 7.85
N PRO A 151 6.87 -10.80 6.84
CA PRO A 151 7.54 -11.31 5.63
C PRO A 151 8.08 -10.19 4.74
N THR A 152 9.06 -10.51 3.88
CA THR A 152 9.65 -9.59 2.89
C THR A 152 8.73 -9.33 1.69
N LEU A 153 7.65 -10.11 1.57
CA LEU A 153 6.59 -9.92 0.60
C LEU A 153 5.25 -9.89 1.33
N LEU A 154 4.58 -8.76 1.24
CA LEU A 154 3.22 -8.58 1.70
C LEU A 154 2.25 -8.86 0.55
N THR A 155 1.23 -9.70 0.79
CA THR A 155 0.18 -9.97 -0.20
C THR A 155 -1.21 -9.87 0.43
N PHE A 156 -2.12 -9.16 -0.22
CA PHE A 156 -3.53 -9.09 0.16
C PHE A 156 -4.42 -8.73 -1.03
N ASP A 157 -5.70 -9.09 -0.93
CA ASP A 157 -6.72 -8.75 -1.91
C ASP A 157 -7.46 -7.46 -1.50
N SER A 158 -8.21 -6.86 -2.43
CA SER A 158 -9.04 -5.70 -2.16
C SER A 158 -10.01 -5.94 -1.00
N GLY A 159 -10.04 -5.03 -0.05
CA GLY A 159 -10.88 -5.15 1.14
C GLY A 159 -10.44 -6.20 2.16
N SER A 160 -9.30 -6.84 1.91
CA SER A 160 -8.54 -7.55 2.92
C SER A 160 -7.42 -6.66 3.46
N SER A 161 -6.80 -7.11 4.55
CA SER A 161 -5.60 -6.49 5.08
C SER A 161 -4.57 -7.57 5.33
N ALA A 162 -3.31 -7.18 5.43
CA ALA A 162 -2.26 -8.07 5.85
C ALA A 162 -1.34 -7.36 6.85
N THR A 163 -0.96 -8.09 7.88
CA THR A 163 -0.14 -7.61 8.98
C THR A 163 1.30 -8.07 8.77
N ILE A 164 2.24 -7.12 8.82
CA ILE A 164 3.68 -7.36 8.79
C ILE A 164 4.27 -7.17 10.19
N SER A 165 5.29 -7.94 10.52
CA SER A 165 6.16 -7.63 11.66
C SER A 165 7.27 -6.71 11.19
N VAL A 166 7.43 -5.58 11.89
CA VAL A 166 8.54 -4.66 11.67
C VAL A 166 9.74 -5.19 12.46
N LEU A 167 10.84 -5.45 11.76
CA LEU A 167 12.10 -5.76 12.42
C LEU A 167 12.56 -4.49 13.16
N LYS A 168 12.46 -4.48 14.49
CA LYS A 168 13.17 -3.49 15.30
C LYS A 168 14.65 -3.86 15.26
N GLU A 169 15.51 -2.91 14.89
CA GLU A 169 16.97 -3.05 15.02
C GLU A 169 17.40 -3.15 16.49
N ASP A 170 16.57 -2.68 17.43
CA ASP A 170 16.89 -2.68 18.87
C ASP A 170 16.07 -3.69 19.67
N THR A 171 16.60 -4.91 19.77
CA THR A 171 16.16 -5.94 20.73
C THR A 171 16.63 -5.62 22.14
N LYS A 172 15.70 -5.17 23.01
CA LYS A 172 15.80 -5.40 24.47
C LYS A 172 14.54 -6.03 25.09
N THR A 173 13.40 -6.01 24.41
CA THR A 173 12.12 -6.51 24.96
C THR A 173 11.43 -7.60 24.14
N GLY A 174 11.93 -7.97 22.96
CA GLY A 174 11.36 -9.06 22.16
C GLY A 174 10.03 -8.75 21.45
N ASP A 175 9.39 -7.62 21.73
CA ASP A 175 8.12 -7.23 21.09
C ASP A 175 8.33 -6.69 19.67
N LEU A 176 7.92 -7.53 18.70
CA LEU A 176 7.77 -7.15 17.30
C LEU A 176 6.61 -6.16 17.17
N ASP A 177 6.88 -4.97 16.66
CA ASP A 177 5.80 -4.04 16.29
C ASP A 177 5.12 -4.61 15.04
N THR A 178 3.79 -4.63 15.03
CA THR A 178 3.02 -5.19 13.92
C THR A 178 2.29 -4.08 13.21
N GLN A 179 2.34 -4.13 11.89
CA GLN A 179 1.79 -3.08 11.06
C GLN A 179 0.86 -3.70 10.04
N THR A 180 -0.39 -3.25 10.06
CA THR A 180 -1.42 -3.73 9.13
C THR A 180 -1.49 -2.79 7.96
N CYS A 181 -1.38 -3.34 6.75
CA CYS A 181 -1.62 -2.60 5.52
C CYS A 181 -2.93 -3.04 4.86
N HIS A 182 -3.57 -2.12 4.16
CA HIS A 182 -4.79 -2.41 3.39
C HIS A 182 -4.82 -1.60 2.09
N SER A 183 -5.65 -2.04 1.13
CA SER A 183 -5.85 -1.32 -0.13
C SER A 183 -6.58 0.00 0.09
N THR A 184 -6.16 1.07 -0.59
CA THR A 184 -6.88 2.35 -0.61
C THR A 184 -8.10 2.35 -1.54
N TYR A 185 -8.28 1.26 -2.30
CA TYR A 185 -9.23 1.11 -3.40
C TYR A 185 -8.97 2.00 -4.62
N LYS A 186 -7.82 2.69 -4.71
CA LYS A 186 -7.54 3.64 -5.80
C LYS A 186 -7.63 2.98 -7.19
N ALA A 187 -7.04 1.81 -7.37
CA ALA A 187 -7.04 1.10 -8.65
C ALA A 187 -8.44 0.59 -9.02
N GLU A 188 -9.15 0.03 -8.06
CA GLU A 188 -10.51 -0.48 -8.20
C GLU A 188 -11.47 0.65 -8.54
N ASN A 189 -11.35 1.79 -7.86
CA ASN A 189 -12.18 2.97 -8.08
C ASN A 189 -12.10 3.49 -9.51
N LYS A 190 -10.94 3.38 -10.16
CA LYS A 190 -10.76 3.76 -11.56
C LYS A 190 -11.60 2.89 -12.49
N ILE A 191 -11.69 1.59 -12.24
CA ILE A 191 -12.57 0.69 -12.99
C ILE A 191 -14.04 0.92 -12.64
N MET A 192 -14.36 1.07 -11.35
CA MET A 192 -15.74 1.30 -10.89
C MET A 192 -16.34 2.61 -11.40
N GLN A 193 -15.53 3.66 -11.59
CA GLN A 193 -15.96 4.92 -12.20
C GLN A 193 -16.43 4.72 -13.65
N VAL A 194 -15.72 3.91 -14.43
CA VAL A 194 -16.10 3.58 -15.82
C VAL A 194 -17.38 2.75 -15.82
N ILE A 195 -17.50 1.77 -14.92
CA ILE A 195 -18.74 0.98 -14.80
C ILE A 195 -19.92 1.87 -14.40
N ALA A 196 -19.71 2.88 -13.57
CA ALA A 196 -20.77 3.82 -13.20
C ALA A 196 -21.27 4.65 -14.39
N SER A 197 -20.40 4.96 -15.36
CA SER A 197 -20.79 5.66 -16.60
C SER A 197 -21.65 4.83 -17.56
N LEU A 198 -21.72 3.51 -17.33
CA LEU A 198 -22.54 2.58 -18.12
C LEU A 198 -23.96 2.40 -17.57
N LYS A 199 -24.25 2.92 -16.38
CA LYS A 199 -25.58 2.86 -15.77
C LYS A 199 -26.54 3.81 -16.48
#